data_AF-A0A9N7MNL6-F1
#
_entry.id   AF-A0A9N7MNL6-F1
#
_cell.length_a   1.000
_cell.length_b   1.000
_cell.length_c   1.000
_cell.angle_alpha   90.00
_cell.angle_beta   90.00
_cell.angle_gamma   90.00
#
_symmetry.space_group_name_H-M   'P 1'
#
loop_
_entity.id
_entity.type
_entity.pdbx_description
1 polymer ?
#
loop_
_entity_poly.entity_id
_entity_poly.type
_entity_poly.pdbx_seq_one_letter_code
_entity_poly.pdbx_strand_id
1 'polypeptide(L)'
;MAMDEGSSMGLRTASSAASSASTPIDSSNIGFQLLKKHGWKEGTGLGVDEQGRLEPVQAFVKKNKRGLGADKPKKAIEHSKTNSADDPKLPKSKAKKISKKMKKMQELEKRLQEKEFDRAFFREFWPDNV
;
A
#
# COMPACT_ATOMS: atom_id res chain seq x y z
N MET A 1 8.37 -48.42 -3.74
CA MET A 1 7.59 -47.66 -4.75
C MET A 1 6.28 -47.30 -4.06
N ALA A 2 5.94 -46.08 -3.67
CA ALA A 2 6.49 -44.73 -3.80
C ALA A 2 6.08 -43.96 -2.50
N MET A 3 6.95 -43.09 -1.96
CA MET A 3 6.84 -41.61 -1.95
C MET A 3 5.49 -41.12 -1.39
N ASP A 4 5.42 -40.32 -0.33
CA ASP A 4 5.82 -38.91 -0.37
C ASP A 4 5.83 -38.28 1.04
N GLU A 5 6.93 -37.58 1.33
CA GLU A 5 7.18 -36.78 2.53
C GLU A 5 6.51 -35.41 2.40
N GLY A 6 5.34 -35.25 3.03
CA GLY A 6 4.68 -33.96 3.18
C GLY A 6 5.16 -33.20 4.43
N SER A 7 6.43 -32.82 4.48
CA SER A 7 6.95 -31.90 5.50
C SER A 7 6.26 -30.54 5.35
N SER A 8 5.20 -30.35 6.13
CA SER A 8 4.49 -29.08 6.31
C SER A 8 5.48 -28.02 6.79
N MET A 9 6.01 -27.22 5.86
CA MET A 9 6.80 -26.02 6.19
C MET A 9 5.96 -25.12 7.08
N GLY A 10 6.27 -25.14 8.38
CA GLY A 10 5.70 -24.25 9.37
C GLY A 10 5.85 -22.82 8.91
N LEU A 11 4.71 -22.16 8.71
CA LEU A 11 4.63 -20.72 8.58
C LEU A 11 5.24 -20.12 9.86
N ARG A 12 6.49 -19.65 9.76
CA ARG A 12 7.13 -18.86 10.80
C ARG A 12 6.38 -17.54 10.88
N THR A 13 5.34 -17.51 11.69
CA THR A 13 4.76 -16.26 12.16
C THR A 13 5.84 -15.61 13.00
N ALA A 14 6.53 -14.62 12.41
CA ALA A 14 7.30 -13.69 13.22
C ALA A 14 6.30 -13.04 14.17
N SER A 15 6.31 -13.48 15.42
CA SER A 15 5.61 -12.81 16.50
C SER A 15 6.26 -11.43 16.63
N SER A 16 5.74 -10.47 15.88
CA SER A 16 5.85 -9.08 16.27
C SER A 16 5.08 -8.98 17.58
N ALA A 17 5.74 -9.32 18.68
CA ALA A 17 5.31 -8.95 20.01
C ALA A 17 5.29 -7.43 19.99
N ALA A 18 4.15 -6.87 19.59
CA ALA A 18 3.86 -5.47 19.79
C ALA A 18 4.11 -5.25 21.27
N SER A 19 5.00 -4.31 21.60
CA SER A 19 5.16 -3.81 22.96
C SER A 19 3.81 -3.26 23.39
N SER A 20 2.99 -4.13 23.98
CA SER A 20 1.69 -3.80 24.49
C SER A 20 1.89 -2.94 25.73
N ALA A 21 1.34 -1.73 25.69
CA ALA A 21 1.19 -0.82 26.83
C ALA A 21 0.79 -1.56 28.13
N SER A 22 -0.05 -2.59 28.01
CA SER A 22 -0.57 -3.35 29.14
C SER A 22 0.42 -4.32 29.82
N THR A 23 1.58 -4.60 29.22
CA THR A 23 2.54 -5.56 29.76
C THR A 23 3.84 -4.86 30.15
N PRO A 24 4.22 -4.87 31.45
CA PRO A 24 5.48 -4.27 31.88
C PRO A 24 6.68 -4.97 31.24
N ILE A 25 7.78 -4.25 31.11
CA ILE A 25 9.05 -4.81 30.61
C ILE A 25 9.54 -5.84 31.62
N ASP A 26 9.95 -7.01 31.14
CA ASP A 26 10.45 -8.09 31.99
C ASP A 26 11.76 -7.71 32.73
N SER A 27 11.92 -8.27 33.92
CA SER A 27 13.08 -8.06 34.79
C SER A 27 14.41 -8.59 34.23
N SER A 28 14.35 -9.55 33.30
CA SER A 28 15.53 -10.03 32.57
C SER A 28 16.06 -9.01 31.57
N ASN A 29 15.27 -8.00 31.20
CA ASN A 29 15.68 -6.99 30.24
C ASN A 29 16.80 -6.10 30.81
N ILE A 30 17.89 -5.94 30.06
CA ILE A 30 19.06 -5.15 30.48
C ILE A 30 18.68 -3.69 30.75
N GLY A 31 17.79 -3.10 29.94
CA GLY A 31 17.30 -1.74 30.13
C GLY A 31 16.51 -1.58 31.44
N PHE A 32 15.70 -2.57 31.80
CA PHE A 32 14.98 -2.59 33.08
C PHE A 32 15.94 -2.62 34.28
N GLN A 33 16.98 -3.47 34.22
CA GLN A 33 17.98 -3.57 35.27
C GLN A 33 18.78 -2.27 35.43
N LEU A 34 19.15 -1.63 34.31
CA LEU A 34 19.83 -0.34 34.31
C LEU A 34 18.96 0.75 34.94
N LEU A 35 17.69 0.85 34.55
CA LEU A 35 16.76 1.81 35.14
C LEU A 35 16.65 1.62 36.65
N LYS A 36 16.43 0.38 37.13
CA LYS A 36 16.39 0.08 38.56
C LYS A 36 17.69 0.46 39.28
N LYS A 37 18.85 0.16 38.68
CA LYS A 37 20.16 0.53 39.24
C LYS A 37 20.34 2.04 39.40
N HIS A 38 19.77 2.82 38.49
CA HIS A 38 19.80 4.28 38.54
C HIS A 38 18.67 4.90 39.37
N GLY A 39 17.96 4.09 40.18
CA GLY A 39 16.97 4.56 41.14
C GLY A 39 15.55 4.71 40.58
N TRP A 40 15.30 4.31 39.33
CA TRP A 40 13.94 4.25 38.80
C TRP A 40 13.16 3.09 39.45
N LYS A 41 11.90 3.36 39.79
CA LYS A 41 11.00 2.37 40.40
C LYS A 41 9.97 1.91 39.38
N GLU A 42 9.72 0.62 39.36
CA GLU A 42 8.70 0.03 38.50
C GLU A 42 7.32 0.62 38.82
N GLY A 43 6.57 0.99 37.77
CA GLY A 43 5.27 1.65 37.91
C GLY A 43 5.32 3.16 38.15
N THR A 44 6.50 3.77 38.26
CA THR A 44 6.66 5.23 38.41
C THR A 44 7.11 5.91 37.12
N GLY A 45 6.70 7.16 36.92
CA GLY A 45 7.13 7.97 35.79
C GLY A 45 8.58 8.39 35.92
N LEU A 46 9.22 8.75 34.81
CA LEU A 46 10.59 9.29 34.83
C LEU A 46 10.58 10.78 35.18
N GLY A 47 11.60 11.23 35.91
CA GLY A 47 11.75 12.64 36.32
C GLY A 47 11.94 12.78 37.82
N VAL A 48 12.27 14.00 38.27
CA VAL A 48 12.50 14.31 39.69
C VAL A 48 11.23 14.08 40.52
N ASP A 49 10.09 14.47 39.97
CA ASP A 49 8.77 14.35 40.61
C ASP A 49 7.96 13.20 40.00
N GLU A 50 8.62 12.22 39.36
CA GLU A 50 7.99 11.10 38.68
C GLU A 50 6.95 11.53 37.61
N GLN A 51 7.10 12.74 37.06
CA GLN A 51 6.10 13.40 36.19
C GLN A 51 6.04 12.84 34.76
N GLY A 52 6.97 11.98 34.39
CA GLY A 52 7.04 11.36 33.08
C GLY A 52 5.87 10.41 32.82
N ARG A 53 5.49 10.27 31.54
CA ARG A 53 4.44 9.34 31.14
C ARG A 53 4.85 7.89 31.44
N LEU A 54 3.94 7.13 32.02
CA LEU A 54 4.09 5.68 32.22
C LEU A 54 3.97 4.93 30.89
N GLU A 55 3.05 5.38 30.05
CA GLU A 55 2.70 4.69 28.80
C GLU A 55 3.35 5.36 27.57
N PRO A 56 3.88 4.55 26.63
CA PRO A 56 4.48 5.05 25.40
C PRO A 56 3.46 5.82 24.56
N VAL A 57 3.96 6.78 23.78
CA VAL A 57 3.11 7.56 22.87
C VAL A 57 2.66 6.69 21.70
N GLN A 58 1.35 6.60 21.49
CA GLN A 58 0.81 5.88 20.34
C GLN A 58 1.13 6.63 19.05
N ALA A 59 1.79 5.94 18.11
CA ALA A 59 2.07 6.45 16.79
C ALA A 59 1.04 5.92 15.78
N PHE A 60 0.45 6.82 14.99
CA PHE A 60 -0.45 6.45 13.90
C PHE A 60 0.29 6.42 12.57
N VAL A 61 0.42 5.24 11.98
CA VAL A 61 1.03 5.09 10.65
C VAL A 61 0.03 5.52 9.58
N LYS A 62 0.37 6.60 8.86
CA LYS A 62 -0.43 7.11 7.75
C LYS A 62 -0.28 6.21 6.53
N LYS A 63 -1.35 5.49 6.18
CA LYS A 63 -1.38 4.55 5.04
C LYS A 63 -1.61 5.24 3.68
N ASN A 64 -1.98 6.51 3.66
CA ASN A 64 -2.30 7.24 2.42
C ASN A 64 -1.18 8.24 2.04
N LYS A 65 -1.08 8.54 0.74
CA LYS A 65 -0.10 9.49 0.21
C LYS A 65 -0.63 10.92 0.06
N ARG A 66 -1.81 11.23 0.62
CA ARG A 66 -2.43 12.57 0.49
C ARG A 66 -1.75 13.55 1.44
N GLY A 67 -1.80 14.85 1.14
CA GLY A 67 -1.30 15.91 2.04
C GLY A 67 -2.00 15.91 3.40
N LEU A 68 -1.37 16.56 4.39
CA LEU A 68 -2.05 16.90 5.64
C LEU A 68 -3.18 17.90 5.34
N GLY A 69 -4.31 17.81 6.06
CA GLY A 69 -5.49 18.64 5.81
C GLY A 69 -6.33 18.26 4.58
N ALA A 70 -5.92 17.25 3.79
CA ALA A 70 -6.71 16.83 2.64
C ALA A 70 -8.01 16.13 3.06
N ASP A 71 -9.14 16.55 2.49
CA ASP A 71 -10.47 16.01 2.82
C ASP A 71 -10.52 14.49 2.73
N LYS A 72 -11.07 13.81 3.75
CA LYS A 72 -11.25 12.36 3.70
C LYS A 72 -12.09 11.99 2.46
N PRO A 73 -11.69 10.99 1.66
CA PRO A 73 -12.51 10.59 0.52
C PRO A 73 -13.88 10.18 1.07
N LYS A 74 -14.95 10.79 0.54
CA LYS A 74 -16.31 10.35 0.85
C LYS A 74 -16.39 8.89 0.46
N LYS A 75 -16.59 8.00 1.45
CA LYS A 75 -16.89 6.59 1.16
C LYS A 75 -18.11 6.63 0.24
N ALA A 76 -17.96 6.18 -1.00
CA ALA A 76 -19.10 5.95 -1.85
C ALA A 76 -19.93 4.89 -1.11
N ILE A 77 -21.12 5.30 -0.64
CA ILE A 77 -22.11 4.38 -0.11
C ILE A 77 -22.36 3.38 -1.25
N GLU A 78 -21.95 2.13 -1.06
CA GLU A 78 -22.42 1.07 -1.93
C GLU A 78 -23.93 0.96 -1.71
N HIS A 79 -24.69 1.56 -2.61
CA HIS A 79 -26.10 1.28 -2.74
C HIS A 79 -26.23 -0.16 -3.24
N SER A 80 -26.58 -1.07 -2.33
CA SER A 80 -27.21 -2.34 -2.68
C SER A 80 -28.45 -2.01 -3.52
N LYS A 81 -28.38 -2.31 -4.83
CA LYS A 81 -29.51 -2.12 -5.72
C LYS A 81 -30.54 -3.22 -5.44
N THR A 82 -31.64 -2.87 -4.78
CA THR A 82 -32.93 -3.50 -5.08
C THR A 82 -33.50 -2.84 -6.34
N ASN A 83 -34.02 -3.67 -7.24
CA ASN A 83 -34.54 -3.26 -8.53
C ASN A 83 -35.78 -2.38 -8.36
N SER A 84 -35.73 -1.13 -8.81
CA SER A 84 -36.88 -0.37 -9.28
C SER A 84 -36.41 0.62 -10.34
N ALA A 85 -37.16 0.66 -11.43
CA ALA A 85 -36.82 1.30 -12.69
C ALA A 85 -37.03 2.82 -12.64
N ASP A 86 -36.52 3.46 -13.70
CA ASP A 86 -36.85 4.81 -14.21
C ASP A 86 -36.01 6.01 -13.74
N ASP A 87 -34.80 6.13 -14.33
CA ASP A 87 -34.16 7.40 -14.73
C ASP A 87 -32.87 7.16 -15.56
N PRO A 88 -32.73 7.62 -16.83
CA PRO A 88 -31.53 7.34 -17.62
C PRO A 88 -30.42 8.38 -17.37
N LYS A 89 -29.58 8.16 -16.34
CA LYS A 89 -28.32 8.91 -16.14
C LYS A 89 -27.12 8.14 -16.68
N LEU A 90 -26.55 8.61 -17.79
CA LEU A 90 -25.47 7.96 -18.55
C LEU A 90 -24.20 7.62 -17.71
N PRO A 91 -23.58 6.43 -17.87
CA PRO A 91 -22.45 5.97 -17.06
C PRO A 91 -21.09 6.55 -17.53
N LYS A 92 -20.66 7.67 -16.94
CA LYS A 92 -19.39 8.36 -17.27
C LYS A 92 -18.10 7.56 -16.99
N SER A 93 -18.15 6.40 -16.31
CA SER A 93 -16.95 5.62 -15.94
C SER A 93 -16.51 4.60 -17.01
N LYS A 94 -17.46 3.97 -17.71
CA LYS A 94 -17.18 3.04 -18.81
C LYS A 94 -16.68 3.78 -20.06
N ALA A 95 -17.23 4.96 -20.34
CA ALA A 95 -16.79 5.84 -21.43
C ALA A 95 -15.31 6.25 -21.29
N LYS A 96 -14.82 6.55 -20.07
CA LYS A 96 -13.40 6.85 -19.82
C LYS A 96 -12.48 5.65 -20.05
N LYS A 97 -12.93 4.43 -19.72
CA LYS A 97 -12.15 3.20 -19.99
C LYS A 97 -12.08 2.88 -21.49
N ILE A 98 -13.20 3.06 -22.21
CA ILE A 98 -13.28 2.91 -23.67
C ILE A 98 -12.35 3.94 -24.36
N SER A 99 -12.36 5.19 -23.91
CA SER A 99 -11.48 6.26 -24.43
C SER A 99 -9.99 5.95 -24.24
N LYS A 100 -9.57 5.40 -23.08
CA LYS A 100 -8.17 4.99 -22.87
C LYS A 100 -7.74 3.85 -23.81
N LYS A 101 -8.64 2.89 -24.08
CA LYS A 101 -8.38 1.79 -25.01
C LYS A 101 -8.27 2.29 -26.46
N MET A 102 -9.15 3.21 -26.87
CA MET A 102 -9.12 3.85 -28.18
C MET A 102 -7.82 4.62 -28.40
N LYS A 103 -7.40 5.44 -27.43
CA LYS A 103 -6.16 6.22 -27.53
C LYS A 103 -4.92 5.33 -27.69
N LYS A 104 -4.86 4.21 -26.98
CA LYS A 104 -3.75 3.26 -27.07
C LYS A 104 -3.72 2.49 -28.40
N MET A 105 -4.89 2.24 -29.00
CA MET A 105 -5.01 1.62 -30.31
C MET A 105 -4.56 2.57 -31.42
N GLN A 106 -5.00 3.84 -31.39
CA GLN A 106 -4.59 4.87 -32.35
C GLN A 106 -3.08 5.13 -32.33
N GLU A 107 -2.45 5.08 -31.15
CA GLU A 107 -1.00 5.28 -31.04
C GLU A 107 -0.20 4.11 -31.60
N LEU A 108 -0.66 2.87 -31.40
CA LEU A 108 -0.04 1.70 -32.03
C LEU A 108 -0.18 1.73 -33.55
N GLU A 109 -1.36 2.07 -34.04
CA GLU A 109 -1.62 2.20 -35.47
C GLU A 109 -0.77 3.32 -36.09
N LYS A 110 -0.70 4.49 -35.43
CA LYS A 110 0.19 5.57 -35.85
C LYS A 110 1.66 5.14 -35.87
N ARG A 111 2.12 4.42 -34.84
CA ARG A 111 3.50 3.92 -34.78
C ARG A 111 3.79 2.88 -35.87
N LEU A 112 2.80 2.06 -36.24
CA LEU A 112 2.92 1.14 -37.36
C LEU A 112 2.90 1.89 -38.69
N GLN A 113 2.05 2.91 -38.85
CA GLN A 113 2.05 3.76 -40.03
C GLN A 113 3.34 4.55 -40.19
N GLU A 114 3.92 5.08 -39.12
CA GLU A 114 5.22 5.76 -39.15
C GLU A 114 6.33 4.77 -39.52
N LYS A 115 6.34 3.56 -38.94
CA LYS A 115 7.30 2.52 -39.34
C LYS A 115 7.14 2.07 -40.79
N GLU A 116 5.90 1.93 -41.26
CA GLU A 116 5.61 1.53 -42.63
C GLU A 116 5.91 2.68 -43.59
N PHE A 117 5.65 3.93 -43.19
CA PHE A 117 6.02 5.14 -43.90
C PHE A 117 7.54 5.25 -44.01
N ASP A 118 8.29 5.13 -42.92
CA ASP A 118 9.74 5.15 -42.95
C ASP A 118 10.27 4.02 -43.85
N ARG A 119 9.75 2.80 -43.69
CA ARG A 119 10.15 1.66 -44.53
C ARG A 119 9.83 1.89 -46.01
N ALA A 120 8.66 2.43 -46.34
CA ALA A 120 8.27 2.74 -47.71
C ALA A 120 9.07 3.92 -48.27
N PHE A 121 9.28 4.98 -47.46
CA PHE A 121 10.06 6.17 -47.77
C PHE A 121 11.52 5.80 -48.05
N PHE A 122 12.15 4.98 -47.22
CA PHE A 122 13.52 4.50 -47.48
C PHE A 122 13.58 3.61 -48.73
N ARG A 123 12.59 2.75 -48.95
CA ARG A 123 12.52 1.91 -50.16
C ARG A 123 12.38 2.74 -51.45
N GLU A 124 11.67 3.85 -51.39
CA GLU A 124 11.31 4.65 -52.58
C GLU A 124 12.28 5.81 -52.83
N PHE A 125 12.88 6.37 -51.76
CA PHE A 125 13.74 7.55 -51.83
C PHE A 125 15.24 7.23 -51.66
N TRP A 126 15.63 6.06 -51.14
CA TRP A 126 17.04 5.67 -50.96
C TRP A 126 17.31 4.17 -51.27
N PRO A 127 17.40 3.78 -52.56
CA PRO A 127 17.41 2.37 -52.99
C PRO A 127 18.64 1.54 -52.58
N ASP A 128 19.80 2.17 -52.33
CA ASP A 128 21.10 1.48 -52.29
C ASP A 128 21.67 1.26 -50.87
N ASN A 129 20.85 0.87 -49.90
CA ASN A 129 21.39 0.53 -48.56
C ASN A 129 20.67 -0.65 -47.86
N VAL A 130 20.38 -1.71 -48.63
CA VAL A 130 20.22 -3.09 -48.12
C VAL A 130 21.44 -3.90 -48.55
#